data_AF-A0A1C7PBH3-F1
#
_entry.id   AF-A0A1C7PBH3-F1
#
_cell.length_a   1.000
_cell.length_b   1.000
_cell.length_c   1.000
_cell.angle_alpha   90.00
_cell.angle_beta   90.00
_cell.angle_gamma   90.00
#
_symmetry.space_group_name_H-M   'P 1'
#
loop_
_entity.id
_entity.type
_entity.pdbx_description
1 polymer ?
#
loop_
_entity_poly.entity_id
_entity_poly.type
_entity_poly.pdbx_seq_one_letter_code
_entity_poly.pdbx_strand_id
1 'polypeptide(L)'
;MQYPDGTEIRIDDLIWADEGIQIARIVGILETEEEYTAWDEPGPCILYTQDIFSAAGDGNALYSLPADLLVQEGIGALSENERLLLRCLCRILADRTGHDVHSPDCNCHIWKYPVPMPDGTFNHRWFLHLGATRENAPHPGWYALDNNDLSFTPLTDEELLVLWGHPFYYTTPANGEIAQAPHPGS
;
A
#
# COMPACT_ATOMS: atom_id res chain seq x y z
N MET A 1 -21.50 -2.63 1.68
CA MET A 1 -20.77 -2.46 2.97
C MET A 1 -20.55 -0.96 3.22
N GLN A 2 -20.27 -0.51 4.45
CA GLN A 2 -20.07 0.90 4.79
C GLN A 2 -18.78 1.14 5.59
N TYR A 3 -18.16 2.30 5.38
CA TYR A 3 -17.10 2.83 6.22
C TYR A 3 -17.63 3.25 7.61
N PRO A 4 -16.76 3.48 8.61
CA PRO A 4 -17.19 3.90 9.96
C PRO A 4 -17.97 5.22 9.99
N ASP A 5 -17.79 6.08 9.00
CA ASP A 5 -18.53 7.34 8.84
C ASP A 5 -19.93 7.16 8.20
N GLY A 6 -20.30 5.92 7.84
CA GLY A 6 -21.56 5.57 7.17
C GLY A 6 -21.53 5.72 5.64
N THR A 7 -20.41 6.17 5.07
CA THR A 7 -20.25 6.26 3.62
C THR A 7 -20.22 4.86 3.02
N GLU A 8 -20.91 4.67 1.89
CA GLU A 8 -20.90 3.41 1.15
C GLU A 8 -19.51 3.11 0.58
N ILE A 9 -19.03 1.88 0.80
CA ILE A 9 -17.78 1.38 0.21
C ILE A 9 -18.04 0.97 -1.23
N ARG A 10 -17.16 1.40 -2.15
CA ARG A 10 -17.25 1.07 -3.57
C ARG A 10 -15.98 0.41 -4.08
N ILE A 11 -16.15 -0.44 -5.09
CA ILE A 11 -15.03 -0.87 -5.93
C ILE A 11 -14.36 0.37 -6.53
N ASP A 12 -13.04 0.31 -6.65
CA ASP A 12 -12.13 1.41 -7.03
C ASP A 12 -11.95 2.52 -6.00
N ASP A 13 -12.55 2.42 -4.81
CA ASP A 13 -12.18 3.31 -3.71
C ASP A 13 -10.70 3.12 -3.35
N LEU A 14 -10.01 4.26 -3.19
CA LEU A 14 -8.67 4.29 -2.63
C LEU A 14 -8.79 4.43 -1.12
N ILE A 15 -8.09 3.57 -0.38
CA ILE A 15 -8.08 3.53 1.08
C ILE A 15 -6.66 3.63 1.62
N TRP A 16 -6.55 4.09 2.85
CA TRP A 16 -5.38 3.81 3.67
C TRP A 16 -5.53 2.40 4.25
N ALA A 17 -4.52 1.55 4.10
CA ALA A 17 -4.42 0.22 4.71
C ALA A 17 -3.12 0.10 5.51
N ASP A 18 -2.93 -1.01 6.21
CA ASP A 18 -1.84 -1.28 7.15
C ASP A 18 -1.66 -0.12 8.14
N GLU A 19 -2.71 0.20 8.90
CA GLU A 19 -2.67 1.26 9.93
C GLU A 19 -2.28 2.66 9.39
N GLY A 20 -2.62 2.96 8.14
CA GLY A 20 -2.31 4.26 7.53
C GLY A 20 -0.95 4.35 6.86
N ILE A 21 -0.28 3.22 6.65
CA ILE A 21 1.03 3.16 6.01
C ILE A 21 0.91 3.08 4.50
N GLN A 22 -0.04 2.30 3.96
CA GLN A 22 -0.12 2.05 2.53
C GLN A 22 -1.41 2.59 1.92
N ILE A 23 -1.34 3.02 0.66
CA ILE A 23 -2.55 3.29 -0.13
C ILE A 23 -2.85 2.05 -0.95
N ALA A 24 -4.10 1.60 -0.87
CA ALA A 24 -4.62 0.46 -1.59
C ALA A 24 -5.88 0.84 -2.36
N ARG A 25 -6.25 -0.01 -3.33
CA ARG A 25 -7.49 0.11 -4.12
C ARG A 25 -8.39 -1.09 -3.85
N ILE A 26 -9.66 -0.83 -3.55
CA ILE A 26 -10.69 -1.86 -3.43
C ILE A 26 -11.00 -2.43 -4.81
N VAL A 27 -10.95 -3.75 -4.95
CA VAL A 27 -11.24 -4.47 -6.20
C VAL A 27 -12.40 -5.45 -6.06
N GLY A 28 -12.84 -5.72 -4.84
CA GLY A 28 -13.99 -6.58 -4.56
C GLY A 28 -14.61 -6.30 -3.21
N ILE A 29 -15.87 -6.68 -3.04
CA ILE A 29 -16.62 -6.59 -1.79
C ILE A 29 -17.36 -7.91 -1.67
N LEU A 30 -17.12 -8.66 -0.60
CA LEU A 30 -17.77 -9.93 -0.31
C LEU A 30 -18.75 -9.71 0.84
N GLU A 31 -20.05 -9.81 0.57
CA GLU A 31 -21.08 -9.50 1.57
C GLU A 31 -21.94 -10.72 1.92
N THR A 32 -22.11 -11.63 0.97
CA THR A 32 -22.93 -12.83 1.14
C THR A 32 -22.09 -14.02 1.59
N GLU A 33 -22.74 -14.97 2.26
CA GLU A 33 -22.10 -16.23 2.69
C GLU A 33 -21.52 -17.03 1.53
N GLU A 34 -22.20 -17.03 0.39
CA GLU A 34 -21.70 -17.65 -0.83
C GLU A 34 -20.40 -17.01 -1.31
N GLU A 35 -20.33 -15.67 -1.30
CA GLU A 35 -19.15 -14.92 -1.75
C GLU A 35 -17.94 -15.14 -0.84
N TYR A 36 -18.06 -14.92 0.48
CA TYR A 36 -16.90 -15.04 1.37
C TYR A 36 -16.45 -16.50 1.54
N THR A 37 -17.37 -17.47 1.49
CA THR A 37 -17.00 -18.90 1.53
C THR A 37 -16.26 -19.32 0.26
N ALA A 38 -16.62 -18.79 -0.92
CA ALA A 38 -15.92 -19.07 -2.16
C ALA A 38 -14.46 -18.56 -2.17
N TRP A 39 -14.13 -17.62 -1.29
CA TRP A 39 -12.79 -17.05 -1.12
C TRP A 39 -12.06 -17.53 0.15
N ASP A 40 -12.59 -18.55 0.85
CA ASP A 40 -12.08 -19.04 2.14
C ASP A 40 -11.98 -17.95 3.24
N GLU A 41 -12.85 -16.94 3.17
CA GLU A 41 -12.91 -15.84 4.12
C GLU A 41 -13.88 -16.16 5.28
N PRO A 42 -13.57 -15.76 6.52
CA PRO A 42 -14.38 -16.11 7.70
C PRO A 42 -15.70 -15.34 7.80
N GLY A 43 -15.90 -14.31 6.97
CA GLY A 43 -17.09 -13.46 6.96
C GLY A 43 -16.98 -12.32 5.96
N PRO A 44 -17.89 -11.34 6.01
CA PRO A 44 -17.87 -10.21 5.09
C PRO A 44 -16.56 -9.43 5.13
N CYS A 45 -16.00 -9.15 3.97
CA CYS A 45 -14.73 -8.46 3.83
C CYS A 45 -14.69 -7.64 2.53
N ILE A 46 -13.71 -6.74 2.44
CA ILE A 46 -13.33 -6.13 1.17
C ILE A 46 -12.09 -6.84 0.64
N LEU A 47 -11.98 -6.92 -0.69
CA LEU A 47 -10.79 -7.36 -1.38
C LEU A 47 -10.09 -6.12 -1.94
N TYR A 48 -8.79 -6.00 -1.71
CA TYR A 48 -8.01 -4.86 -2.16
C TYR A 48 -6.65 -5.29 -2.72
N THR A 49 -6.05 -4.39 -3.49
CA THR A 49 -4.70 -4.55 -4.02
C THR A 49 -3.86 -3.32 -3.71
N GLN A 50 -2.56 -3.51 -3.53
CA GLN A 50 -1.59 -2.42 -3.37
C GLN A 50 -1.35 -1.68 -4.69
N ASP A 51 -1.72 -2.27 -5.83
CA ASP A 51 -1.62 -1.65 -7.13
C ASP A 51 -2.81 -0.75 -7.42
N ILE A 52 -2.58 0.55 -7.26
CA ILE A 52 -3.64 1.54 -7.37
C ILE A 52 -3.96 1.96 -8.81
N PHE A 53 -3.13 1.60 -9.80
CA PHE A 53 -3.32 1.97 -11.22
C PHE A 53 -3.34 0.79 -12.21
N SER A 54 -3.04 -0.44 -11.78
CA SER A 54 -3.07 -1.59 -12.69
C SER A 54 -4.50 -1.90 -13.15
N ALA A 55 -4.65 -2.50 -14.34
CA ALA A 55 -5.93 -3.11 -14.69
C ALA A 55 -6.20 -4.29 -13.74
N ALA A 56 -7.43 -4.41 -13.24
CA ALA A 56 -7.81 -5.55 -12.41
C ALA A 56 -7.57 -6.86 -13.20
N GLY A 57 -6.68 -7.73 -12.69
CA GLY A 57 -6.41 -9.05 -13.29
C GLY A 57 -4.95 -9.40 -13.52
N ASP A 58 -4.01 -8.46 -13.41
CA ASP A 58 -2.59 -8.74 -13.64
C ASP A 58 -1.88 -9.24 -12.38
N GLY A 59 -2.03 -10.53 -12.02
CA GLY A 59 -1.10 -11.27 -11.15
C GLY A 59 -0.74 -10.71 -9.76
N ASN A 60 -1.37 -9.62 -9.32
CA ASN A 60 -1.00 -8.89 -8.12
C ASN A 60 -1.52 -9.60 -6.88
N ALA A 61 -0.79 -9.43 -5.78
CA ALA A 61 -1.25 -9.93 -4.48
C ALA A 61 -2.60 -9.28 -4.15
N LEU A 62 -3.58 -10.13 -3.89
CA LEU A 62 -4.90 -9.75 -3.42
C LEU A 62 -4.94 -9.97 -1.92
N TYR A 63 -5.41 -8.95 -1.22
CA TYR A 63 -5.54 -8.97 0.23
C TYR A 63 -7.01 -8.85 0.60
N SER A 64 -7.40 -9.52 1.67
CA SER A 64 -8.72 -9.38 2.27
C SER A 64 -8.61 -8.55 3.54
N LEU A 65 -9.61 -7.69 3.74
CA LEU A 65 -9.78 -6.93 4.98
C LEU A 65 -11.18 -7.19 5.54
N PRO A 66 -11.29 -7.95 6.65
CA PRO A 66 -12.54 -8.16 7.37
C PRO A 66 -13.26 -6.86 7.73
N ALA A 67 -14.59 -6.90 7.68
CA ALA A 67 -15.42 -5.72 7.92
C ALA A 67 -15.27 -5.12 9.34
N ASP A 68 -14.91 -5.93 10.33
CA ASP A 68 -14.68 -5.48 11.70
C ASP A 68 -13.36 -4.70 11.85
N LEU A 69 -12.33 -5.04 11.06
CA LEU A 69 -11.08 -4.29 11.01
C LEU A 69 -11.24 -2.89 10.40
N LEU A 70 -12.22 -2.69 9.51
CA LEU A 70 -12.52 -1.35 8.99
C LEU A 70 -12.80 -0.34 10.11
N VAL A 71 -13.49 -0.80 11.16
CA VAL A 71 -13.82 0.04 12.33
C VAL A 71 -12.64 0.13 13.28
N GLN A 72 -11.96 -0.98 13.57
CA GLN A 72 -10.86 -1.02 14.54
C GLN A 72 -9.67 -0.17 14.10
N GLU A 73 -9.32 -0.23 12.81
CA GLU A 73 -8.18 0.49 12.23
C GLU A 73 -8.58 1.88 11.70
N GLY A 74 -9.87 2.24 11.74
CA GLY A 74 -10.36 3.52 11.24
C GLY A 74 -10.17 3.69 9.73
N ILE A 75 -10.30 2.60 8.98
CA ILE A 75 -10.10 2.56 7.53
C ILE A 75 -11.22 3.35 6.86
N GLY A 76 -10.82 4.34 6.06
CA GLY A 76 -11.71 5.19 5.31
C GLY A 76 -11.22 5.40 3.89
N ALA A 77 -12.12 5.81 3.00
CA ALA A 77 -11.73 6.27 1.68
C ALA A 77 -10.85 7.53 1.82
N LEU A 78 -9.86 7.66 0.94
CA LEU A 78 -9.04 8.88 0.85
C LEU A 78 -9.95 10.09 0.67
N SER A 79 -9.70 11.14 1.43
CA SER A 79 -10.35 12.44 1.25
C SER A 79 -10.00 13.04 -0.12
N GLU A 80 -10.78 14.01 -0.58
CA GLU A 80 -10.47 14.72 -1.83
C GLU A 80 -9.06 15.33 -1.84
N ASN A 81 -8.65 15.93 -0.71
CA ASN A 81 -7.31 16.50 -0.55
C ASN A 81 -6.21 15.44 -0.69
N GLU A 82 -6.40 14.25 -0.12
CA GLU A 82 -5.45 13.15 -0.24
C GLU A 82 -5.41 12.59 -1.66
N ARG A 83 -6.55 12.48 -2.33
CA ARG A 83 -6.60 12.08 -3.76
C ARG A 83 -5.90 13.11 -4.65
N LEU A 84 -6.04 14.40 -4.37
CA LEU A 84 -5.33 15.47 -5.08
C LEU A 84 -3.83 15.39 -4.84
N LEU A 85 -3.41 15.22 -3.59
CA LEU A 85 -2.00 15.03 -3.24
C LEU A 85 -1.41 13.82 -3.98
N LEU A 86 -2.13 12.70 -3.99
CA LEU A 86 -1.72 11.48 -4.69
C LEU A 86 -1.51 11.76 -6.19
N ARG A 87 -2.46 12.42 -6.85
CA ARG A 87 -2.34 12.82 -8.26
C ARG A 87 -1.12 13.70 -8.51
N CYS A 88 -0.83 14.64 -7.60
CA CYS A 88 0.37 15.46 -7.68
C CYS A 88 1.66 14.64 -7.55
N LEU A 89 1.73 13.73 -6.57
CA LEU A 89 2.88 12.83 -6.38
C LEU A 89 3.13 11.97 -7.62
N CYS A 90 2.08 11.34 -8.13
CA CYS A 90 2.11 10.54 -9.36
C CYS A 90 2.57 11.38 -10.56
N ARG A 91 2.09 12.62 -10.70
CA ARG A 91 2.50 13.51 -11.80
C ARG A 91 3.98 13.88 -11.71
N ILE A 92 4.46 14.27 -10.53
CA ILE A 92 5.87 14.63 -10.32
C ILE A 92 6.75 13.41 -10.61
N LEU A 93 6.37 12.22 -10.13
CA LEU A 93 7.09 10.99 -10.39
C LEU A 93 7.15 10.67 -11.89
N ALA A 94 6.02 10.79 -12.59
CA ALA A 94 5.94 10.60 -14.04
C ALA A 94 6.86 11.56 -14.80
N ASP A 95 6.83 12.85 -14.46
CA ASP A 95 7.67 13.87 -15.10
C ASP A 95 9.17 13.63 -14.85
N ARG A 96 9.54 13.08 -13.68
CA ARG A 96 10.94 12.82 -13.30
C ARG A 96 11.51 11.54 -13.90
N THR A 97 10.69 10.50 -13.94
CA THR A 97 11.13 9.16 -14.37
C THR A 97 10.83 8.89 -15.85
N GLY A 98 9.95 9.70 -16.46
CA GLY A 98 9.44 9.48 -17.81
C GLY A 98 8.41 8.35 -17.89
N HIS A 99 7.92 7.83 -16.76
CA HIS A 99 6.95 6.75 -16.71
C HIS A 99 5.51 7.28 -16.68
N ASP A 100 4.64 6.71 -17.52
CA ASP A 100 3.20 6.91 -17.37
C ASP A 100 2.68 6.01 -16.22
N VAL A 101 2.61 6.59 -15.03
CA VAL A 101 2.13 5.94 -13.81
C VAL A 101 0.65 5.54 -13.88
N HIS A 102 -0.10 6.06 -14.86
CA HIS A 102 -1.50 5.68 -15.11
C HIS A 102 -1.62 4.62 -16.21
N SER A 103 -0.51 4.17 -16.79
CA SER A 103 -0.53 3.05 -17.72
C SER A 103 -1.06 1.81 -16.99
N PRO A 104 -1.97 1.02 -17.61
CA PRO A 104 -2.41 -0.25 -17.04
C PRO A 104 -1.25 -1.24 -16.84
N ASP A 105 -0.16 -1.07 -17.60
CA ASP A 105 1.06 -1.87 -17.48
C ASP A 105 1.99 -1.40 -16.34
N CYS A 106 1.64 -0.32 -15.61
CA CYS A 106 2.43 0.22 -14.51
C CYS A 106 1.87 -0.26 -13.17
N ASN A 107 2.66 -1.05 -12.45
CA ASN A 107 2.39 -1.33 -11.05
C ASN A 107 2.90 -0.17 -10.22
N CYS A 108 2.03 0.41 -9.39
CA CYS A 108 2.35 1.58 -8.58
C CYS A 108 1.88 1.34 -7.16
N HIS A 109 2.85 1.26 -6.25
CA HIS A 109 2.56 1.09 -4.82
C HIS A 109 2.99 2.37 -4.13
N ILE A 110 2.14 2.90 -3.25
CA ILE A 110 2.40 4.17 -2.58
C ILE A 110 2.26 3.97 -1.07
N TRP A 111 3.36 4.21 -0.37
CA TRP A 111 3.46 4.09 1.08
C TRP A 111 3.86 5.42 1.70
N LYS A 112 3.48 5.61 2.96
CA LYS A 112 3.87 6.72 3.81
C LYS A 112 4.34 6.16 5.14
N TYR A 113 5.65 6.01 5.29
CA TYR A 113 6.24 5.33 6.44
C TYR A 113 6.93 6.31 7.39
N PRO A 114 6.79 6.16 8.73
CA PRO A 114 7.57 6.94 9.68
C PRO A 114 9.03 6.48 9.69
N VAL A 115 9.94 7.38 9.31
CA VAL A 115 11.39 7.13 9.31
C VAL A 115 12.00 7.72 10.58
N PRO A 116 12.74 6.94 11.39
CA PRO A 116 13.40 7.46 12.58
C PRO A 116 14.53 8.43 12.22
N MET A 117 14.65 9.51 12.98
CA MET A 117 15.64 10.57 12.81
C MET A 117 16.75 10.48 13.88
N PRO A 118 17.96 11.02 13.64
CA PRO A 118 19.06 10.98 14.61
C PRO A 118 18.75 11.63 15.97
N ASP A 119 17.76 12.51 16.04
CA ASP A 119 17.31 13.17 17.26
C ASP A 119 16.25 12.35 18.04
N GLY A 120 15.92 11.15 17.58
CA GLY A 120 14.92 10.27 18.17
C GLY A 120 13.47 10.58 17.79
N THR A 121 13.24 11.55 16.89
CA THR A 121 11.92 11.83 16.33
C THR A 121 11.62 10.96 15.10
N PHE A 122 10.40 11.05 14.57
CA PHE A 122 10.01 10.39 13.32
C PHE A 122 9.63 11.42 12.26
N ASN A 123 10.01 11.15 11.02
CA ASN A 123 9.56 11.90 9.85
C ASN A 123 8.76 10.98 8.92
N HIS A 124 7.51 11.33 8.61
CA HIS A 124 6.73 10.55 7.65
C HIS A 124 7.21 10.84 6.23
N ARG A 125 7.76 9.82 5.57
CA ARG A 125 8.30 9.91 4.21
C ARG A 125 7.42 9.12 3.25
N TRP A 126 7.20 9.66 2.05
CA TRP A 126 6.49 8.95 1.00
C TRP A 126 7.45 8.06 0.23
N PHE A 127 7.03 6.83 -0.02
CA PHE A 127 7.74 5.83 -0.81
C PHE A 127 6.83 5.39 -1.95
N LEU A 128 7.37 5.39 -3.15
CA LEU A 128 6.65 5.05 -4.36
C LEU A 128 7.44 3.96 -5.08
N HIS A 129 6.81 2.82 -5.31
CA HIS A 129 7.34 1.76 -6.13
C HIS A 129 6.75 1.84 -7.52
N LEU A 130 7.60 1.74 -8.54
CA LEU A 130 7.18 1.53 -9.92
C LEU A 130 7.64 0.14 -10.36
N GLY A 131 6.69 -0.80 -10.41
CA GLY A 131 6.89 -2.13 -10.98
C GLY A 131 6.68 -2.10 -12.49
N ALA A 132 7.58 -2.71 -13.24
CA ALA A 132 7.41 -2.93 -14.67
C ALA A 132 6.76 -4.30 -14.89
N THR A 133 5.56 -4.35 -15.45
CA THR A 133 4.91 -5.63 -15.78
C THR A 133 5.46 -6.25 -17.08
N ARG A 134 6.09 -5.45 -17.95
CA ARG A 134 6.69 -5.89 -19.23
C ARG A 134 7.93 -5.11 -19.63
N GLU A 135 9.07 -5.80 -19.70
CA GLU A 135 10.35 -5.60 -20.45
C GLU A 135 10.90 -4.18 -20.83
N ASN A 136 10.22 -3.05 -20.58
CA ASN A 136 10.58 -1.74 -21.15
C ASN A 136 10.49 -0.55 -20.19
N ALA A 137 10.48 -0.77 -18.87
CA ALA A 137 10.72 0.36 -17.95
C ALA A 137 12.24 0.60 -17.87
N PRO A 138 12.75 1.78 -18.27
CA PRO A 138 14.17 2.08 -18.09
C PRO A 138 14.62 2.04 -16.62
N HIS A 139 13.73 2.22 -15.64
CA HIS A 139 14.06 2.27 -14.21
C HIS A 139 12.95 1.73 -13.26
N PRO A 140 12.61 0.42 -13.28
CA PRO A 140 11.79 -0.15 -12.21
C PRO A 140 12.53 0.01 -10.87
N GLY A 141 11.81 0.39 -9.82
CA GLY A 141 12.45 0.62 -8.52
C GLY A 141 11.60 1.40 -7.53
N TRP A 142 12.18 1.55 -6.33
CA TRP A 142 11.60 2.33 -5.26
C TRP A 142 12.18 3.73 -5.25
N TYR A 143 11.31 4.69 -5.00
CA TYR A 143 11.65 6.10 -4.92
C TYR A 143 11.13 6.62 -3.59
N ALA A 144 11.93 7.43 -2.91
CA ALA A 144 11.46 8.20 -1.79
C ALA A 144 11.31 9.66 -2.16
N LEU A 145 10.23 10.28 -1.66
CA LEU A 145 10.04 11.71 -1.74
C LEU A 145 10.85 12.40 -0.65
N ASP A 146 11.61 13.43 -1.00
CA ASP A 146 12.05 14.44 -0.04
C ASP A 146 10.94 15.48 0.13
N ASN A 147 10.41 15.60 1.35
CA ASN A 147 9.31 16.50 1.66
C ASN A 147 9.70 17.99 1.53
N ASN A 148 11.00 18.34 1.52
CA ASN A 148 11.46 19.73 1.52
C ASN A 148 11.48 20.34 0.13
N ASP A 149 11.89 19.57 -0.88
CA ASP A 149 12.05 20.05 -2.26
C ASP A 149 11.20 19.27 -3.28
N LEU A 150 10.38 18.33 -2.79
CA LEU A 150 9.54 17.44 -3.60
C LEU A 150 10.34 16.66 -4.65
N SER A 151 11.62 16.40 -4.38
CA SER A 151 12.45 15.56 -5.23
C SER A 151 12.19 14.08 -4.94
N PHE A 152 12.27 13.26 -5.99
CA PHE A 152 12.27 11.82 -5.87
C PHE A 152 13.67 11.29 -6.05
N THR A 153 14.16 10.56 -5.05
CA THR A 153 15.45 9.89 -5.09
C THR A 153 15.21 8.39 -5.15
N PRO A 154 15.83 7.65 -6.11
CA PRO A 154 15.87 6.20 -6.05
C PRO A 154 16.40 5.76 -4.69
N LEU A 155 15.76 4.75 -4.10
CA LEU A 155 16.25 4.18 -2.84
C LEU A 155 17.53 3.41 -3.06
N THR A 156 18.43 3.53 -2.09
CA THR A 156 19.58 2.64 -1.96
C THR A 156 19.18 1.26 -1.42
N ASP A 157 20.01 0.23 -1.64
CA ASP A 157 19.77 -1.11 -1.08
C ASP A 157 19.64 -1.08 0.46
N GLU A 158 20.38 -0.18 1.13
CA GLU A 158 20.29 0.00 2.57
C GLU A 158 18.94 0.58 3.01
N GLU A 159 18.41 1.58 2.29
CA GLU A 159 17.07 2.13 2.56
C GLU A 159 15.96 1.12 2.27
N LEU A 160 16.13 0.29 1.24
CA LEU A 160 15.23 -0.84 0.94
C LEU A 160 15.24 -1.88 2.07
N LEU A 161 16.40 -2.20 2.62
CA LEU A 161 16.53 -3.09 3.77
C LEU A 161 15.88 -2.52 5.03
N VAL A 162 15.82 -1.20 5.20
CA VAL A 162 15.05 -0.60 6.31
C VAL A 162 13.55 -0.78 6.07
N LEU A 163 13.06 -0.53 4.85
CA LEU A 163 11.65 -0.72 4.51
C LEU A 163 11.20 -2.18 4.62
N TRP A 164 12.03 -3.13 4.20
CA TRP A 164 11.72 -4.57 4.21
C TRP A 164 12.19 -5.30 5.48
N GLY A 165 13.11 -4.71 6.23
CA GLY A 165 13.63 -5.22 7.50
C GLY A 165 12.84 -4.74 8.72
N HIS A 166 11.90 -3.80 8.53
CA HIS A 166 10.81 -3.65 9.48
C HIS A 166 9.87 -4.86 9.37
N PRO A 167 9.43 -5.44 10.50
CA PRO A 167 8.79 -6.75 10.53
C PRO A 167 7.36 -6.69 9.97
N PHE A 168 7.23 -6.65 8.65
CA PHE A 168 5.96 -6.83 7.94
C PHE A 168 5.81 -8.24 7.34
N TYR A 169 6.72 -9.15 7.65
CA TYR A 169 6.49 -10.58 7.43
C TYR A 169 5.87 -11.22 8.67
N TYR A 170 4.58 -11.00 8.89
CA TYR A 170 3.75 -12.07 9.41
C TYR A 170 3.34 -12.94 8.22
N THR A 171 4.24 -13.79 7.73
CA THR A 171 3.74 -15.09 7.29
C THR A 171 3.30 -15.79 8.56
N THR A 172 1.99 -15.95 8.75
CA THR A 172 1.46 -16.89 9.73
C THR A 172 2.16 -18.22 9.46
N PRO A 173 3.04 -18.74 10.34
CA PRO A 173 3.41 -20.13 10.24
C PRO A 173 2.12 -20.90 10.52
N ALA A 174 1.85 -21.98 9.80
CA ALA A 174 0.71 -22.88 10.02
C ALA A 174 0.68 -23.52 11.44
N ASN A 175 1.49 -23.02 12.38
CA ASN A 175 1.84 -23.65 13.65
C ASN A 175 2.04 -22.64 14.80
N GLY A 176 1.68 -21.37 14.65
CA GLY A 176 1.38 -20.50 15.81
C GLY A 176 2.54 -20.14 16.76
N GLU A 177 3.80 -20.29 16.35
CA GLU A 177 4.95 -19.80 17.13
C GLU A 177 5.48 -18.50 16.53
N ILE A 178 5.32 -17.40 17.28
CA ILE A 178 5.94 -16.10 16.96
C ILE A 178 7.43 -16.21 17.31
N ALA A 179 8.29 -16.30 16.29
CA ALA A 179 9.71 -16.05 16.49
C ALA A 179 9.92 -14.56 16.67
N GLN A 180 10.28 -14.14 17.88
CA GLN A 180 10.80 -12.78 18.11
C GLN A 180 12.07 -12.60 17.27
N ALA A 181 12.12 -11.53 16.48
CA ALA A 181 13.37 -11.09 15.85
C ALA A 181 14.41 -10.84 16.96
N PRO A 182 15.68 -11.27 16.79
CA PRO A 182 16.70 -11.00 17.78
C PRO A 182 16.86 -9.48 17.96
N HIS A 183 16.80 -9.03 19.20
CA HIS A 183 17.14 -7.65 19.56
C HIS A 183 18.57 -7.34 19.08
N PRO A 184 18.80 -6.21 18.39
CA PRO A 184 20.16 -5.74 18.14
C PRO A 184 20.69 -5.17 19.46
N GLY A 185 21.34 -6.03 20.25
CA GLY A 185 21.99 -5.63 21.50
C GLY A 185 21.82 -6.63 22.64
N SER A 186 22.37 -7.84 22.47
CA SER A 186 22.68 -8.76 23.57
C SER A 186 23.91 -9.59 23.23
#